data_AF-W7W642-F1
#
_entry.id   AF-W7W642-F1
#
_cell.length_a   1.000
_cell.length_b   1.000
_cell.length_c   1.000
_cell.angle_alpha   90.00
_cell.angle_beta   90.00
_cell.angle_gamma   90.00
#
_symmetry.space_group_name_H-M   'P 1'
#
loop_
_entity.id
_entity.type
_entity.pdbx_description
1 polymer ?
#
loop_
_entity_poly.entity_id
_entity_poly.type
_entity_poly.pdbx_seq_one_letter_code
_entity_poly.pdbx_strand_id
1 'polypeptide(L)'
;MLAYYALLSFNRLEVFKMLLSSFFPLLVLITAVLGSIVFGLATPTEAAAVGALGGFLLAGAYRQLNLTVVKESVFLTAKTSAMVCWLFVGSAIFSAAFALLGGQELVENWVLGMNLTKTQFLILSQVIIFILGWPLEWTEIIVIFMPIFIPLLDNFGVDPLFFGLLVALNLQTAFLSPPVAMSAFYLKGVAPKHVTLNQIFAGMLPFMGIQIIAIILLYQFPAIGLWLPEVLYK
;
A
#
# COMPACT_ATOMS: atom_id res chain seq x y z
N MET A 1 -36.32 1.65 -15.72
CA MET A 1 -35.20 1.69 -14.75
C MET A 1 -35.12 3.01 -13.98
N LEU A 2 -35.26 4.19 -14.59
CA LEU A 2 -35.22 5.49 -13.88
C LEU A 2 -36.34 5.70 -12.83
N ALA A 3 -37.55 5.22 -13.09
CA ALA A 3 -38.67 5.32 -12.14
C ALA A 3 -38.50 4.43 -10.88
N TYR A 4 -37.69 3.37 -10.96
CA TYR A 4 -37.37 2.50 -9.81
C TYR A 4 -36.32 3.14 -8.88
N TYR A 5 -35.56 4.13 -9.36
CA TYR A 5 -34.63 4.94 -8.57
C TYR A 5 -35.27 6.20 -7.96
N ALA A 6 -36.49 6.57 -8.38
CA ALA A 6 -37.13 7.81 -7.96
C ALA A 6 -37.81 7.76 -6.58
N LEU A 7 -38.06 6.57 -6.02
CA LEU A 7 -38.67 6.38 -4.71
C LEU A 7 -37.61 5.97 -3.69
N LEU A 8 -36.96 6.96 -3.07
CA LEU A 8 -36.07 6.76 -1.92
C LEU A 8 -36.88 6.19 -0.74
N SER A 9 -36.76 4.89 -0.49
CA SER A 9 -37.28 4.28 0.75
C SER A 9 -36.48 4.78 1.97
N PHE A 10 -37.11 4.86 3.15
CA PHE A 10 -36.50 5.35 4.40
C PHE A 10 -35.13 4.71 4.71
N ASN A 11 -34.99 3.40 4.52
CA ASN A 11 -33.72 2.69 4.72
C ASN A 11 -32.61 3.14 3.75
N ARG A 12 -32.95 3.50 2.51
CA ARG A 12 -31.96 4.03 1.53
C ARG A 12 -31.57 5.47 1.85
N LEU A 13 -32.47 6.24 2.43
CA LEU A 13 -32.22 7.61 2.90
C LEU A 13 -31.26 7.62 4.09
N GLU A 14 -31.37 6.64 4.99
CA GLU A 14 -30.44 6.44 6.10
C GLU A 14 -29.06 5.99 5.60
N VAL A 15 -28.99 5.03 4.67
CA VAL A 15 -27.74 4.64 4.00
C VAL A 15 -27.11 5.81 3.25
N PHE A 16 -27.91 6.61 2.54
CA PHE A 16 -27.43 7.80 1.84
C PHE A 16 -26.88 8.85 2.81
N LYS A 17 -27.54 9.04 3.95
CA LYS A 17 -27.06 9.92 5.03
C LYS A 17 -25.76 9.40 5.65
N MET A 18 -25.61 8.09 5.86
CA MET A 18 -24.37 7.47 6.33
C MET A 18 -23.23 7.59 5.30
N LEU A 19 -23.53 7.45 4.00
CA LEU A 19 -22.56 7.68 2.92
C LEU A 19 -22.11 9.15 2.91
N LEU A 20 -23.05 10.10 2.97
CA LEU A 20 -22.72 11.53 3.01
C LEU A 20 -21.96 11.91 4.28
N SER A 21 -22.31 11.33 5.44
CA SER A 21 -21.66 11.67 6.70
C SER A 21 -20.31 11.02 6.87
N SER A 22 -20.09 9.81 6.35
CA SER A 22 -18.90 9.00 6.68
C SER A 22 -17.96 8.79 5.50
N PHE A 23 -18.49 8.63 4.28
CA PHE A 23 -17.68 8.36 3.09
C PHE A 23 -17.21 9.66 2.42
N PHE A 24 -18.10 10.65 2.27
CA PHE A 24 -17.76 11.89 1.56
C PHE A 24 -16.62 12.69 2.22
N PRO A 25 -16.58 12.87 3.55
CA PRO A 25 -15.49 13.61 4.18
C PRO A 25 -14.13 12.92 4.02
N LEU A 26 -14.11 11.59 4.06
CA LEU A 26 -12.90 10.80 3.79
C LEU A 26 -12.47 10.91 2.33
N LEU A 27 -13.42 10.88 1.39
CA LEU A 27 -13.12 11.05 -0.04
C LEU A 27 -12.56 12.45 -0.34
N VAL A 28 -13.11 13.51 0.28
CA VAL A 28 -12.55 14.86 0.18
C VAL A 28 -11.13 14.90 0.72
N LEU A 29 -10.86 14.23 1.83
CA LEU A 29 -9.50 14.15 2.39
C LEU A 29 -8.53 13.42 1.44
N ILE A 30 -8.93 12.25 0.92
CA ILE A 30 -8.10 11.47 -0.01
C ILE A 30 -7.83 12.27 -1.29
N THR A 31 -8.85 12.91 -1.85
CA THR A 31 -8.70 13.74 -3.07
C THR A 31 -7.88 14.99 -2.82
N ALA A 32 -7.96 15.60 -1.63
CA ALA A 32 -7.10 16.73 -1.26
C ALA A 32 -5.62 16.31 -1.16
N VAL A 33 -5.33 15.20 -0.49
CA VAL A 33 -3.96 14.69 -0.33
C VAL A 33 -3.39 14.24 -1.67
N LEU A 34 -4.06 13.33 -2.38
CA LEU A 34 -3.60 12.85 -3.69
C LEU A 34 -3.57 13.98 -4.73
N GLY A 35 -4.56 14.86 -4.72
CA GLY A 35 -4.60 16.03 -5.60
C GLY A 35 -3.41 16.96 -5.36
N SER A 36 -3.06 17.23 -4.10
CA SER A 36 -1.91 18.07 -3.78
C SER A 36 -0.59 17.52 -4.31
N ILE A 37 -0.42 16.20 -4.32
CA ILE A 37 0.75 15.52 -4.91
C ILE A 37 0.70 15.60 -6.44
N VAL A 38 -0.42 15.19 -7.04
CA VAL A 38 -0.59 15.09 -8.51
C VAL A 38 -0.48 16.46 -9.19
N PHE A 39 -1.01 17.51 -8.58
CA PHE A 39 -0.92 18.88 -9.10
C PHE A 39 0.38 19.60 -8.72
N GLY A 40 1.30 18.93 -8.02
CA GLY A 40 2.59 19.51 -7.60
C GLY A 40 2.47 20.64 -6.59
N LEU A 41 1.33 20.76 -5.90
CA LEU A 41 1.09 21.79 -4.88
C LEU A 41 1.84 21.48 -3.58
N ALA A 42 2.08 20.19 -3.31
CA ALA A 42 2.74 19.71 -2.10
C ALA A 42 3.62 18.50 -2.42
N THR A 43 4.78 18.44 -1.79
CA THR A 43 5.61 17.23 -1.74
C THR A 43 4.92 16.13 -0.93
N PRO A 44 5.30 14.84 -1.05
CA PRO A 44 4.67 13.76 -0.29
C PRO A 44 4.63 13.98 1.23
N THR A 45 5.67 14.62 1.79
CA THR A 45 5.73 14.98 3.22
C THR A 45 4.75 16.08 3.59
N GLU A 46 4.63 17.11 2.76
CA GLU A 46 3.64 18.18 2.93
C GLU A 46 2.21 17.67 2.74
N ALA A 47 1.98 16.79 1.76
CA ALA A 47 0.69 16.15 1.53
C ALA A 47 0.27 15.26 2.71
N ALA A 48 1.23 14.56 3.34
CA ALA A 48 0.97 13.82 4.58
C ALA A 48 0.54 14.76 5.72
N ALA A 49 1.14 15.96 5.83
CA ALA A 49 0.72 16.96 6.81
C ALA A 49 -0.71 17.48 6.52
N VAL A 50 -1.09 17.67 5.25
CA VAL A 50 -2.47 17.99 4.84
C VAL A 50 -3.43 16.87 5.27
N GLY A 51 -3.04 15.61 5.09
CA GLY A 51 -3.81 14.45 5.54
C GLY A 51 -4.02 14.43 7.06
N ALA A 52 -2.95 14.67 7.83
CA ALA A 52 -3.01 14.72 9.29
C ALA A 52 -3.88 15.89 9.80
N LEU A 53 -3.71 17.08 9.22
CA LEU A 53 -4.54 18.25 9.52
C LEU A 53 -6.02 17.96 9.20
N GLY A 54 -6.30 17.39 8.04
CA GLY A 54 -7.67 17.06 7.66
C GLY A 54 -8.28 15.99 8.56
N GLY A 55 -7.52 14.97 8.98
CA GLY A 55 -7.95 14.01 9.99
C GLY A 55 -8.28 14.66 11.33
N PHE A 56 -7.44 15.61 11.79
CA PHE A 56 -7.69 16.39 13.00
C PHE A 56 -8.97 17.23 12.90
N LEU A 57 -9.18 17.93 11.77
CA LEU A 57 -10.39 18.71 11.52
C LEU A 57 -11.65 17.82 11.48
N LEU A 58 -11.57 16.64 10.86
CA LEU A 58 -12.68 15.68 10.84
C LEU A 58 -13.02 15.16 12.23
N ALA A 59 -12.01 14.81 13.04
CA ALA A 59 -12.23 14.41 14.44
C ALA A 59 -12.94 15.52 15.23
N GLY A 60 -12.61 16.79 14.95
CA GLY A 60 -13.28 17.95 15.52
C GLY A 60 -14.74 18.08 15.05
N ALA A 61 -14.99 17.93 13.76
CA ALA A 61 -16.32 17.97 13.17
C ALA A 61 -17.24 16.88 13.74
N TYR A 62 -16.71 15.67 14.00
CA TYR A 62 -17.44 14.58 14.66
C TYR A 62 -17.56 14.73 16.18
N ARG A 63 -17.01 15.80 16.77
CA ARG A 63 -17.01 16.05 18.22
C ARG A 63 -16.35 14.93 19.03
N GLN A 64 -15.35 14.26 18.45
CA GLN A 64 -14.58 13.20 19.09
C GLN A 64 -13.21 13.68 19.62
N LEU A 65 -12.83 14.94 19.33
CA LEU A 65 -11.61 15.53 19.86
C LEU A 65 -11.69 15.71 21.38
N ASN A 66 -10.84 14.98 22.09
CA ASN A 66 -10.53 15.19 23.49
C ASN A 66 -9.01 15.05 23.71
N LEU A 67 -8.51 15.56 24.83
CA LEU A 67 -7.07 15.58 25.12
C LEU A 67 -6.48 14.17 25.21
N THR A 68 -7.26 13.19 25.65
CA THR A 68 -6.87 11.78 25.72
C THR A 68 -6.62 11.21 24.33
N VAL A 69 -7.56 11.38 23.39
CA VAL A 69 -7.47 10.92 21.99
C VAL A 69 -6.29 11.59 21.30
N VAL A 70 -6.07 12.89 21.51
CA VAL A 70 -4.92 13.60 20.94
C VAL A 70 -3.61 13.01 21.48
N LYS A 71 -3.50 12.84 22.80
CA LYS A 71 -2.29 12.28 23.44
C LYS A 71 -2.01 10.85 22.98
N GLU A 72 -3.04 10.01 22.92
CA GLU A 72 -2.93 8.62 22.44
C GLU A 72 -2.53 8.58 20.96
N SER A 73 -3.14 9.42 20.13
CA SER A 73 -2.85 9.49 18.69
C SER A 73 -1.41 9.94 18.43
N VAL A 74 -0.91 10.95 19.16
CA VAL A 74 0.49 11.41 19.08
C VAL A 74 1.43 10.30 19.54
N PHE A 75 1.15 9.64 20.67
CA PHE A 75 2.00 8.57 21.17
C PHE A 75 2.06 7.37 20.21
N LEU A 76 0.92 6.94 19.66
CA LEU A 76 0.85 5.84 18.71
C LEU A 76 1.60 6.19 17.42
N THR A 77 1.43 7.41 16.91
CA THR A 77 2.14 7.91 15.71
C THR A 77 3.65 7.99 15.95
N ALA A 78 4.08 8.48 17.11
CA ALA A 78 5.49 8.54 17.47
C ALA A 78 6.10 7.14 17.61
N LYS A 79 5.36 6.19 18.20
CA LYS A 79 5.80 4.80 18.36
C LYS A 79 5.97 4.10 17.01
N THR A 80 5.00 4.22 16.10
CA THR A 80 5.10 3.62 14.76
C THR A 80 6.24 4.27 13.95
N SER A 81 6.36 5.59 14.01
CA SER A 81 7.45 6.32 13.34
C SER A 81 8.82 5.91 13.88
N ALA A 82 8.96 5.75 15.21
CA ALA A 82 10.21 5.31 15.83
C ALA A 82 10.62 3.90 15.40
N MET A 83 9.66 2.96 15.31
CA MET A 83 9.90 1.62 14.79
C MET A 83 10.44 1.67 13.36
N VAL A 84 9.78 2.44 12.48
CA VAL A 84 10.20 2.62 11.08
C VAL A 84 11.59 3.28 10.98
N CYS A 85 11.84 4.37 11.72
CA CYS A 85 13.15 5.03 11.75
C CYS A 85 14.27 4.07 12.19
N TRP A 86 14.00 3.21 13.18
CA TRP A 86 14.98 2.23 13.65
C TRP A 86 15.27 1.16 12.60
N LEU A 87 14.26 0.74 11.84
CA LEU A 87 14.43 -0.18 10.71
C LEU A 87 15.29 0.43 9.60
N PHE A 88 15.13 1.72 9.30
CA PHE A 88 16.00 2.42 8.35
C PHE A 88 17.47 2.41 8.79
N VAL A 89 17.74 2.62 10.09
CA VAL A 89 19.12 2.53 10.61
C VAL A 89 19.67 1.12 10.42
N GLY A 90 18.92 0.08 10.82
CA GLY A 90 19.36 -1.31 10.70
C GLY A 90 19.59 -1.73 9.25
N SER A 91 18.68 -1.35 8.35
CA SER A 91 18.84 -1.65 6.93
C SER A 91 19.95 -0.85 6.26
N ALA A 92 20.13 0.43 6.57
CA ALA A 92 21.24 1.18 6.01
C ALA A 92 22.58 0.52 6.36
N ILE A 93 22.73 0.05 7.60
CA ILE A 93 23.90 -0.72 8.04
C ILE A 93 24.00 -2.05 7.28
N PHE A 94 22.90 -2.80 7.19
CA PHE A 94 22.87 -4.07 6.45
C PHE A 94 23.21 -3.89 4.97
N SER A 95 22.58 -2.95 4.27
CA SER A 95 22.78 -2.67 2.85
C SER A 95 24.20 -2.21 2.58
N ALA A 96 24.75 -1.33 3.43
CA ALA A 96 26.15 -0.92 3.32
C ALA A 96 27.12 -2.09 3.55
N ALA A 97 26.93 -2.88 4.62
CA ALA A 97 27.77 -4.04 4.89
C ALA A 97 27.65 -5.11 3.79
N PHE A 98 26.43 -5.37 3.30
CA PHE A 98 26.15 -6.31 2.23
C PHE A 98 26.82 -5.88 0.92
N ALA A 99 26.76 -4.60 0.56
CA ALA A 99 27.46 -4.07 -0.59
C ALA A 99 28.99 -4.16 -0.44
N LEU A 100 29.52 -3.79 0.74
CA LEU A 100 30.97 -3.82 1.00
C LEU A 100 31.57 -5.23 0.99
N LEU A 101 30.81 -6.23 1.41
CA LEU A 101 31.22 -7.64 1.41
C LEU A 101 31.05 -8.31 0.04
N GLY A 102 30.60 -7.59 -0.99
CA GLY A 102 30.33 -8.15 -2.33
C GLY A 102 29.05 -8.99 -2.39
N GLY A 103 28.14 -8.84 -1.42
CA GLY A 103 26.86 -9.56 -1.40
C GLY A 103 26.00 -9.28 -2.62
N GLN A 104 26.05 -8.06 -3.16
CA GLN A 104 25.34 -7.69 -4.38
C GLN A 104 25.84 -8.50 -5.58
N GLU A 105 27.17 -8.57 -5.77
CA GLU A 105 27.80 -9.34 -6.85
C GLU A 105 27.51 -10.85 -6.70
N LEU A 106 27.47 -11.37 -5.47
CA LEU A 106 27.09 -12.77 -5.20
C LEU A 106 25.66 -13.08 -5.68
N VAL A 107 24.69 -12.24 -5.31
CA VAL A 107 23.29 -12.43 -5.71
C VAL A 107 23.13 -12.24 -7.22
N GLU A 108 23.80 -11.24 -7.78
CA GLU A 108 23.79 -10.99 -9.23
C GLU A 108 24.31 -12.19 -10.02
N ASN A 109 25.49 -12.71 -9.66
CA ASN A 109 26.06 -13.90 -10.30
C ASN A 109 25.16 -15.14 -10.15
N TRP A 110 24.52 -15.30 -8.98
CA TRP A 110 23.58 -16.40 -8.76
C TRP A 110 22.36 -16.29 -9.68
N VAL A 111 21.75 -15.10 -9.78
CA VAL A 111 20.57 -14.85 -10.63
C VAL A 111 20.92 -14.96 -12.11
N LEU A 112 22.06 -14.39 -12.54
CA LEU A 112 22.54 -14.48 -13.92
C LEU A 112 22.90 -15.93 -14.30
N GLY A 113 23.44 -16.71 -13.36
CA GLY A 113 23.71 -18.14 -13.55
C GLY A 113 22.45 -18.98 -13.83
N MET A 114 21.27 -18.50 -13.46
CA MET A 114 19.99 -19.15 -13.77
C MET A 114 19.51 -18.91 -15.22
N ASN A 115 20.17 -18.03 -16.00
CA ASN A 115 19.81 -17.68 -17.38
C ASN A 115 18.31 -17.34 -17.54
N LEU A 116 17.79 -16.52 -16.64
CA LEU A 116 16.38 -16.13 -16.65
C LEU A 116 16.08 -15.17 -17.79
N THR A 117 14.87 -15.25 -18.33
CA THR A 117 14.29 -14.16 -19.14
C THR A 117 13.81 -13.02 -18.24
N LYS A 118 13.65 -11.82 -18.81
CA LYS A 118 13.07 -10.64 -18.12
C LYS A 118 11.78 -10.98 -17.36
N THR A 119 10.86 -11.69 -18.01
CA THR A 119 9.57 -12.07 -17.42
C THR A 119 9.74 -13.09 -16.28
N GLN A 120 10.64 -14.06 -16.42
CA GLN A 120 10.92 -15.03 -15.36
C GLN A 120 11.55 -14.37 -14.14
N PHE A 121 12.47 -13.43 -14.33
CA PHE A 121 13.05 -12.64 -13.25
C PHE A 121 11.98 -11.81 -12.52
N LEU A 122 11.10 -11.13 -13.27
CA LEU A 122 10.00 -10.37 -12.69
C LEU A 122 9.04 -11.28 -11.90
N ILE A 123 8.63 -12.42 -12.45
CA ILE A 123 7.75 -13.35 -11.73
C ILE A 123 8.45 -13.90 -10.47
N LEU A 124 9.73 -14.29 -10.58
CA LEU A 124 10.51 -14.80 -9.45
C LEU A 124 10.59 -13.79 -8.31
N SER A 125 10.99 -12.55 -8.63
CA SER A 125 11.07 -11.46 -7.64
C SER A 125 9.71 -11.15 -7.02
N GLN A 126 8.62 -11.12 -7.80
CA GLN A 126 7.27 -10.94 -7.27
C GLN A 126 6.86 -12.10 -6.33
N VAL A 127 7.16 -13.34 -6.67
CA VAL A 127 6.84 -14.49 -5.81
C VAL A 127 7.62 -14.43 -4.50
N ILE A 128 8.92 -14.10 -4.55
CA ILE A 128 9.75 -13.95 -3.34
C ILE A 128 9.16 -12.84 -2.45
N ILE A 129 8.86 -11.67 -3.02
CA ILE A 129 8.28 -10.53 -2.28
C ILE A 129 6.91 -10.88 -1.70
N PHE A 130 6.07 -11.61 -2.44
CA PHE A 130 4.76 -12.03 -1.97
C PHE A 130 4.85 -12.95 -0.74
N ILE A 131 5.77 -13.93 -0.78
CA ILE A 131 6.00 -14.85 0.34
C ILE A 131 6.56 -14.12 1.56
N LEU A 132 7.50 -13.19 1.34
CA LEU A 132 8.06 -12.35 2.41
C LEU A 132 7.00 -11.41 3.01
N GLY A 133 6.00 -11.01 2.23
CA GLY A 133 4.87 -10.18 2.65
C GLY A 133 3.92 -10.84 3.65
N TRP A 134 4.02 -12.15 3.89
CA TRP A 134 3.26 -12.79 4.97
C TRP A 134 3.84 -12.46 6.37
N PRO A 135 5.12 -12.77 6.68
CA PRO A 135 5.68 -12.50 8.00
C PRO A 135 6.14 -11.04 8.20
N LEU A 136 6.46 -10.31 7.13
CA LEU A 136 7.05 -8.97 7.21
C LEU A 136 6.05 -7.89 6.82
N GLU A 137 6.18 -6.69 7.40
CA GLU A 137 5.43 -5.50 7.00
C GLU A 137 6.10 -4.90 5.74
N TRP A 138 5.34 -4.11 4.97
CA TRP A 138 5.78 -3.67 3.63
C TRP A 138 7.01 -2.76 3.71
N THR A 139 7.15 -2.02 4.81
CA THR A 139 8.27 -1.12 5.08
C THR A 139 9.57 -1.91 5.18
N GLU A 140 9.60 -3.02 5.92
CA GLU A 140 10.78 -3.89 6.07
C GLU A 140 11.19 -4.49 4.73
N ILE A 141 10.21 -4.88 3.91
CA ILE A 141 10.48 -5.45 2.59
C ILE A 141 11.14 -4.41 1.69
N ILE A 142 10.57 -3.20 1.62
CA ILE A 142 11.14 -2.12 0.81
C ILE A 142 12.53 -1.77 1.32
N VAL A 143 12.70 -1.66 2.62
CA VAL A 143 13.93 -1.16 3.22
C VAL A 143 15.05 -2.20 3.11
N ILE A 144 14.80 -3.51 3.23
CA ILE A 144 15.85 -4.54 3.22
C ILE A 144 16.05 -5.16 1.84
N PHE A 145 14.96 -5.48 1.12
CA PHE A 145 15.03 -6.30 -0.10
C PHE A 145 15.08 -5.48 -1.39
N MET A 146 14.47 -4.29 -1.45
CA MET A 146 14.54 -3.47 -2.67
C MET A 146 15.96 -3.08 -3.06
N PRO A 147 16.88 -2.73 -2.13
CA PRO A 147 18.27 -2.47 -2.47
C PRO A 147 18.98 -3.66 -3.13
N ILE A 148 18.49 -4.89 -2.92
CA ILE A 148 19.02 -6.11 -3.54
C ILE A 148 18.48 -6.27 -4.97
N PHE A 149 17.19 -6.01 -5.19
CA PHE A 149 16.56 -6.20 -6.50
C PHE A 149 16.80 -5.04 -7.47
N ILE A 150 16.87 -3.79 -7.00
CA ILE A 150 17.01 -2.61 -7.85
C ILE A 150 18.24 -2.70 -8.77
N PRO A 151 19.45 -3.04 -8.29
CA PRO A 151 20.61 -3.14 -9.17
C PRO A 151 20.51 -4.25 -10.22
N LEU A 152 19.70 -5.29 -9.96
CA LEU A 152 19.47 -6.37 -10.92
C LEU A 152 18.57 -5.94 -12.08
N LEU A 153 17.77 -4.88 -11.93
CA LEU A 153 16.81 -4.46 -12.94
C LEU A 153 17.49 -4.07 -14.27
N ASP A 154 18.65 -3.43 -14.19
CA ASP A 154 19.41 -2.97 -15.36
C ASP A 154 19.88 -4.17 -16.21
N ASN A 155 20.29 -5.26 -15.58
CA ASN A 155 20.68 -6.51 -16.27
C ASN A 155 19.54 -7.12 -17.09
N PHE A 156 18.29 -6.91 -16.66
CA PHE A 156 17.09 -7.41 -17.35
C PHE A 156 16.38 -6.34 -18.18
N GLY A 157 16.92 -5.11 -18.25
CA GLY A 157 16.30 -3.98 -18.93
C GLY A 157 14.89 -3.66 -18.41
N VAL A 158 14.71 -3.71 -17.08
CA VAL A 158 13.45 -3.42 -16.39
C VAL A 158 13.48 -1.98 -15.88
N ASP A 159 12.44 -1.21 -16.16
CA ASP A 159 12.27 0.13 -15.59
C ASP A 159 12.01 0.04 -14.06
N PRO A 160 12.77 0.76 -13.22
CA PRO A 160 12.59 0.75 -11.76
C PRO A 160 11.21 1.22 -11.28
N LEU A 161 10.58 2.18 -11.96
CA LEU A 161 9.21 2.61 -11.66
C LEU A 161 8.22 1.50 -11.96
N PHE A 162 8.37 0.82 -13.10
CA PHE A 162 7.52 -0.31 -13.44
C PHE A 162 7.65 -1.45 -12.41
N PHE A 163 8.89 -1.77 -12.01
CA PHE A 163 9.13 -2.75 -10.95
C PHE A 163 8.50 -2.31 -9.62
N GLY A 164 8.68 -1.04 -9.24
CA GLY A 164 8.08 -0.46 -8.04
C GLY A 164 6.54 -0.54 -8.03
N LEU A 165 5.89 -0.29 -9.16
CA LEU A 165 4.44 -0.43 -9.32
C LEU A 165 3.98 -1.88 -9.12
N LEU A 166 4.70 -2.85 -9.70
CA LEU A 166 4.41 -4.27 -9.50
C LEU A 166 4.57 -4.67 -8.03
N VAL A 167 5.68 -4.26 -7.40
CA VAL A 167 5.94 -4.51 -5.98
C VAL A 167 4.85 -3.89 -5.10
N ALA A 168 4.41 -2.66 -5.38
CA ALA A 168 3.34 -2.00 -4.64
C ALA A 168 2.01 -2.77 -4.72
N LEU A 169 1.59 -3.19 -5.91
CA LEU A 169 0.37 -3.99 -6.09
C LEU A 169 0.50 -5.38 -5.41
N ASN A 170 1.67 -5.98 -5.50
CA ASN A 170 1.93 -7.28 -4.92
C ASN A 170 1.91 -7.25 -3.38
N LEU A 171 2.55 -6.26 -2.76
CA LEU A 171 2.53 -6.06 -1.30
C LEU A 171 1.12 -5.81 -0.78
N GLN A 172 0.29 -5.05 -1.51
CA GLN A 172 -1.13 -4.92 -1.18
C GLN A 172 -1.86 -6.27 -1.21
N THR A 173 -1.55 -7.10 -2.20
CA THR A 173 -2.15 -8.44 -2.32
C THR A 173 -1.70 -9.35 -1.18
N ALA A 174 -0.41 -9.34 -0.84
CA ALA A 174 0.13 -10.10 0.29
C ALA A 174 -0.55 -9.72 1.62
N PHE A 175 -0.79 -8.43 1.85
CA PHE A 175 -1.46 -7.90 3.05
C PHE A 175 -2.94 -8.31 3.21
N LEU A 176 -3.60 -8.70 2.11
CA LEU A 176 -4.97 -9.23 2.11
C LEU A 176 -4.99 -10.77 2.14
N SER A 177 -3.87 -11.42 1.83
CA SER A 177 -3.79 -12.87 1.64
C SER A 177 -3.73 -13.64 2.96
N PRO A 178 -4.61 -14.62 3.20
CA PRO A 178 -4.39 -15.62 4.25
C PRO A 178 -3.04 -16.34 4.02
N PRO A 179 -2.25 -16.68 5.07
CA PRO A 179 -2.63 -16.86 6.48
C PRO A 179 -2.40 -15.66 7.40
N VAL A 180 -1.63 -14.64 6.98
CA VAL A 180 -1.25 -13.47 7.80
C VAL A 180 -1.80 -12.18 7.19
N ALA A 181 -3.11 -12.15 6.91
CA ALA A 181 -3.76 -10.95 6.42
C ALA A 181 -3.97 -9.95 7.57
N MET A 182 -2.93 -9.14 7.85
CA MET A 182 -2.91 -8.16 8.95
C MET A 182 -4.15 -7.24 8.94
N SER A 183 -4.57 -6.82 7.75
CA SER A 183 -5.79 -6.03 7.52
C SER A 183 -7.06 -6.68 8.08
N ALA A 184 -7.22 -8.00 7.91
CA ALA A 184 -8.37 -8.73 8.42
C ALA A 184 -8.36 -8.84 9.95
N PHE A 185 -7.17 -8.97 10.55
CA PHE A 185 -7.01 -8.97 12.01
C PHE A 185 -7.34 -7.60 12.62
N TYR A 186 -6.94 -6.50 11.96
CA TYR A 186 -7.35 -5.15 12.37
C TYR A 186 -8.86 -4.97 12.27
N LEU A 187 -9.48 -5.40 11.16
CA LEU A 187 -10.93 -5.32 10.99
C LEU A 187 -11.65 -6.17 12.04
N LYS A 188 -11.14 -7.36 12.37
CA LYS A 188 -11.70 -8.22 13.41
C LYS A 188 -11.65 -7.57 14.80
N GLY A 189 -10.67 -6.70 15.07
CA GLY A 189 -10.57 -5.94 16.32
C GLY A 189 -11.69 -4.91 16.52
N VAL A 190 -12.23 -4.35 15.45
CA VAL A 190 -13.33 -3.36 15.48
C VAL A 190 -14.70 -3.96 15.10
N ALA A 191 -14.71 -5.14 14.47
CA ALA A 191 -15.93 -5.80 14.02
C ALA A 191 -16.74 -6.38 15.19
N PRO A 192 -18.08 -6.40 15.08
CA PRO A 192 -18.96 -7.05 16.05
C PRO A 192 -18.56 -8.51 16.32
N LYS A 193 -18.78 -8.97 17.56
CA LYS A 193 -18.37 -10.32 18.00
C LYS A 193 -18.88 -11.47 17.12
N HIS A 194 -20.05 -11.29 16.48
CA HIS A 194 -20.68 -12.30 15.62
C HIS A 194 -19.99 -12.46 14.25
N VAL A 195 -19.18 -11.50 13.79
CA VAL A 195 -18.48 -11.58 12.51
C VAL A 195 -17.23 -12.44 12.68
N THR A 196 -17.14 -13.59 12.01
CA THR A 196 -15.97 -14.47 12.15
C THR A 196 -14.81 -14.03 11.24
N LEU A 197 -13.58 -14.39 11.60
CA LEU A 197 -12.41 -14.07 10.76
C LEU A 197 -12.53 -14.70 9.36
N ASN A 198 -13.09 -15.91 9.27
CA ASN A 198 -13.34 -16.58 8.00
C ASN A 198 -14.32 -15.82 7.11
N GLN A 199 -15.32 -15.13 7.68
CA GLN A 199 -16.22 -14.27 6.90
C GLN A 199 -15.49 -13.03 6.37
N ILE A 200 -14.56 -12.47 7.14
CA ILE A 200 -13.73 -11.35 6.69
C ILE A 200 -12.82 -11.80 5.55
N PHE A 201 -12.15 -12.95 5.69
CA PHE A 201 -11.31 -13.51 4.61
C PHE A 201 -12.13 -13.81 3.36
N ALA A 202 -13.30 -14.43 3.49
CA ALA A 202 -14.19 -14.68 2.36
C ALA A 202 -14.62 -13.38 1.67
N GLY A 203 -14.81 -12.30 2.42
CA GLY A 203 -15.10 -10.97 1.88
C GLY A 203 -13.91 -10.31 1.17
N MET A 204 -12.67 -10.63 1.57
CA MET A 204 -11.44 -10.10 0.96
C MET A 204 -11.02 -10.84 -0.31
N LEU A 205 -11.31 -12.14 -0.42
CA LEU A 205 -10.92 -12.98 -1.56
C LEU A 205 -11.33 -12.40 -2.94
N PRO A 206 -12.55 -11.86 -3.15
CA PRO A 206 -12.90 -11.22 -4.42
C PRO A 206 -11.99 -10.04 -4.77
N PHE A 207 -11.60 -9.24 -3.78
CA PHE A 207 -10.71 -8.09 -4.00
C PHE A 207 -9.29 -8.53 -4.32
N MET A 208 -8.80 -9.59 -3.69
CA MET A 208 -7.53 -10.22 -4.09
C MET A 208 -7.57 -10.73 -5.53
N GLY A 209 -8.68 -11.33 -5.95
CA GLY A 209 -8.88 -11.73 -7.34
C GLY A 209 -8.76 -10.56 -8.32
N ILE A 210 -9.37 -9.42 -7.99
CA ILE A 210 -9.26 -8.18 -8.78
C ILE A 210 -7.81 -7.68 -8.81
N GLN A 211 -7.08 -7.73 -7.69
CA GLN A 211 -5.68 -7.32 -7.65
C GLN A 211 -4.77 -8.21 -8.50
N ILE A 212 -4.98 -9.53 -8.48
CA ILE A 212 -4.24 -10.46 -9.34
C ILE A 212 -4.52 -10.14 -10.82
N ILE A 213 -5.78 -9.86 -11.18
CA ILE A 213 -6.14 -9.42 -12.53
C ILE A 213 -5.44 -8.10 -12.87
N ALA A 214 -5.40 -7.14 -11.95
CA ALA A 214 -4.71 -5.87 -12.15
C ALA A 214 -3.19 -6.06 -12.37
N ILE A 215 -2.55 -6.96 -11.63
CA ILE A 215 -1.13 -7.33 -11.82
C ILE A 215 -0.94 -7.93 -13.22
N ILE A 216 -1.77 -8.88 -13.63
CA ILE A 216 -1.70 -9.49 -14.97
C ILE A 216 -1.88 -8.42 -16.06
N LEU A 217 -2.86 -7.53 -15.91
CA LEU A 217 -3.09 -6.44 -16.84
C LEU A 217 -1.87 -5.50 -16.92
N LEU A 218 -1.26 -5.17 -15.79
CA LEU A 218 -0.07 -4.32 -15.75
C LEU A 218 1.13 -5.00 -16.43
N TYR A 219 1.28 -6.31 -16.30
CA TYR A 219 2.30 -7.08 -17.04
C TYR A 219 2.10 -7.03 -18.56
N GLN A 220 0.86 -7.18 -19.03
CA GLN A 220 0.54 -7.18 -20.46
C GLN A 220 0.53 -5.78 -21.06
N PHE A 221 0.13 -4.79 -20.27
CA PHE A 221 -0.04 -3.40 -20.69
C PHE A 221 0.65 -2.44 -19.71
N PRO A 222 2.00 -2.34 -19.74
CA PRO A 222 2.76 -1.46 -18.84
C PRO A 222 2.33 0.01 -18.88
N ALA A 223 1.84 0.46 -20.04
CA ALA A 223 1.32 1.80 -20.25
C ALA A 223 0.19 2.17 -19.27
N ILE A 224 -0.58 1.21 -18.75
CA ILE A 224 -1.64 1.49 -17.76
C ILE A 224 -1.06 2.14 -16.49
N GLY A 225 0.09 1.65 -16.03
CA GLY A 225 0.75 2.18 -14.84
C GLY A 225 1.68 3.37 -15.12
N LEU A 226 2.32 3.37 -16.30
CA LEU A 226 3.35 4.37 -16.64
C LEU A 226 2.78 5.65 -17.29
N TRP A 227 1.58 5.58 -17.89
CA TRP A 227 0.98 6.71 -18.61
C TRP A 227 0.81 7.97 -17.75
N LEU A 228 0.30 7.82 -16.52
CA LEU A 228 0.04 8.98 -15.66
C LEU A 228 1.35 9.67 -15.23
N PRO A 229 2.38 8.95 -14.74
CA PRO A 229 3.70 9.52 -14.52
C PRO A 229 4.31 10.21 -15.74
N GLU A 230 4.23 9.60 -16.93
CA GLU A 230 4.78 10.17 -18.18
C GLU A 230 4.10 11.47 -18.61
N VAL A 231 2.85 11.69 -18.21
CA VAL A 231 2.11 12.93 -18.51
C VAL A 231 2.41 14.02 -17.48
N LEU A 232 2.54 13.65 -16.20
CA LEU A 232 2.66 14.60 -15.09
C LEU A 232 4.10 15.06 -14.84
N TYR A 233 5.09 14.17 -14.97
CA TYR A 233 6.47 14.42 -14.53
C TYR A 233 7.46 14.63 -15.70
N LYS A 234 7.02 15.31 -16.76
CA LYS A 234 7.89 15.73 -17.87
C LYS A 234 8.86 16.83 -17.46
#